data_AF-A0A1F3NDP8-F1
#
_entry.id   AF-A0A1F3NDP8-F1
#
_cell.length_a   1.000
_cell.length_b   1.000
_cell.length_c   1.000
_cell.angle_alpha   90.00
_cell.angle_beta   90.00
_cell.angle_gamma   90.00
#
_symmetry.space_group_name_H-M   'P 1'
#
loop_
_entity.id
_entity.type
_entity.pdbx_description
1 polymer ?
#
loop_
_entity_poly.entity_id
_entity_poly.type
_entity_poly.pdbx_seq_one_letter_code
_entity_poly.pdbx_strand_id
1 'polypeptide(L)'
;MADQDTEINNHKHRKLKKILLVLLLLLIPSSLILLFMQRNMGGILLFILLLDVIVMVWLTKEYYNWTLVFLLLIVIAIIFKGQRWPITGILYTFGFTGLACTSFYSSAVFLKRYNQNTFLKYIGFSSSIILSIVSLGLLWKSMYWPGANIILNVGLIVFIPFLFAFIFTLPGSNYINWSKFERIVFFRAIIIPMSFVYILCVLMFVFPDLYRLMTRLPLTPFNMFEFDLLNMPGL
;
A
#
# COMPACT_ATOMS: atom_id res chain seq x y z
N MET A 1 31.79 29.97 -9.50
CA MET A 1 31.23 29.11 -8.44
C MET A 1 29.83 28.58 -8.77
N ALA A 2 28.94 29.36 -9.40
CA ALA A 2 27.59 28.89 -9.80
C ALA A 2 27.58 27.72 -10.83
N ASP A 3 28.63 27.55 -11.63
CA ASP A 3 28.69 26.49 -12.66
C ASP A 3 29.06 25.09 -12.16
N GLN A 4 29.70 24.95 -10.99
CA GLN A 4 30.02 23.61 -10.46
C GLN A 4 28.80 22.93 -9.84
N ASP A 5 27.87 23.71 -9.30
CA ASP A 5 26.67 23.17 -8.65
C ASP A 5 25.61 22.69 -9.65
N THR A 6 25.58 23.26 -10.86
CA THR A 6 24.72 22.81 -11.95
C THR A 6 25.19 21.48 -12.53
N GLU A 7 26.50 21.25 -12.63
CA GLU A 7 27.09 20.03 -13.18
C GLU A 7 26.87 18.80 -12.29
N ILE A 8 27.05 18.96 -10.98
CA ILE A 8 26.83 17.90 -9.97
C ILE A 8 25.35 17.48 -9.94
N ASN A 9 24.43 18.44 -10.07
CA ASN A 9 22.99 18.16 -10.12
C ASN A 9 22.59 17.39 -11.38
N ASN A 10 23.21 17.69 -12.52
CA ASN A 10 22.90 17.05 -13.79
C ASN A 10 23.36 15.58 -13.82
N HIS A 11 24.51 15.29 -13.21
CA HIS A 11 25.03 13.93 -13.09
C HIS A 11 24.13 13.05 -12.19
N LYS A 12 23.65 13.59 -11.08
CA LYS A 12 22.73 12.89 -10.16
C LYS A 12 21.38 12.59 -10.85
N HIS A 13 20.88 13.53 -11.65
CA HIS A 13 19.62 13.37 -12.36
C HIS A 13 19.68 12.30 -13.47
N ARG A 14 20.82 12.17 -14.17
CA ARG A 14 21.07 11.12 -15.16
C ARG A 14 21.14 9.72 -14.54
N LYS A 15 21.78 9.56 -13.37
CA LYS A 15 21.78 8.29 -12.63
C LYS A 15 20.36 7.88 -12.20
N LEU A 16 19.57 8.84 -11.71
CA LEU A 16 18.19 8.58 -11.28
C LEU A 16 17.29 8.14 -12.45
N LYS A 17 17.41 8.80 -13.61
CA LYS A 17 16.68 8.40 -14.83
C LYS A 17 17.05 6.98 -15.29
N LYS A 18 18.34 6.60 -15.23
CA LYS A 18 18.78 5.23 -15.58
C LYS A 18 18.20 4.19 -14.62
N ILE A 19 18.13 4.48 -13.32
CA ILE A 19 17.56 3.57 -12.32
C ILE A 19 16.04 3.43 -12.50
N LEU A 20 15.34 4.54 -12.73
CA LEU A 20 13.90 4.53 -13.00
C LEU A 20 13.56 3.78 -14.28
N LEU A 21 14.38 3.94 -15.33
CA LEU A 21 14.19 3.25 -16.60
C LEU A 21 14.43 1.74 -16.44
N VAL A 22 15.42 1.32 -15.64
CA VAL A 22 15.67 -0.09 -15.33
C VAL A 22 14.53 -0.71 -14.50
N LEU A 23 14.00 0.02 -13.51
CA LEU A 23 12.85 -0.42 -12.71
C LEU A 23 11.57 -0.56 -13.56
N LEU A 24 11.31 0.41 -14.43
CA LEU A 24 10.16 0.37 -15.34
C LEU A 24 10.30 -0.80 -16.32
N LEU A 25 11.51 -1.07 -16.80
CA LEU A 25 11.82 -2.16 -17.74
C LEU A 25 11.82 -3.55 -17.08
N LEU A 26 11.87 -3.63 -15.73
CA LEU A 26 11.74 -4.88 -14.96
C LEU A 26 10.28 -5.18 -14.55
N LEU A 27 9.46 -4.14 -14.34
CA LEU A 27 8.05 -4.27 -13.95
C LEU A 27 7.12 -4.65 -15.12
N ILE A 28 7.47 -4.25 -16.35
CA ILE A 28 6.66 -4.54 -17.54
C ILE A 28 6.75 -6.03 -17.96
N PRO A 29 7.92 -6.69 -17.95
CA PRO A 29 8.01 -8.13 -18.23
C PRO A 29 7.41 -9.00 -17.12
N SER A 30 7.57 -8.62 -15.85
CA SER A 30 7.04 -9.42 -14.72
C SER A 30 5.51 -9.44 -14.69
N SER A 31 4.86 -8.34 -15.08
CA SER A 31 3.39 -8.26 -15.24
C SER A 31 2.87 -9.01 -16.48
N LEU A 32 3.65 -9.12 -17.56
CA LEU A 32 3.33 -9.92 -18.74
C LEU A 32 3.48 -11.44 -18.50
N ILE A 33 4.49 -11.86 -17.73
CA ILE A 33 4.70 -13.26 -17.33
C ILE A 33 3.60 -13.73 -16.35
N LEU A 34 3.07 -12.81 -15.54
CA LEU A 34 1.94 -12.99 -14.62
C LEU A 34 0.61 -13.33 -15.34
N LEU A 35 0.42 -12.84 -16.56
CA LEU A 35 -0.77 -13.15 -17.38
C LEU A 35 -0.70 -14.52 -18.05
N PHE A 36 0.48 -15.11 -18.20
CA PHE A 36 0.69 -16.32 -19.00
C PHE A 36 0.90 -17.61 -18.20
N MET A 37 1.29 -17.54 -16.92
CA MET A 37 1.72 -18.75 -16.19
C MET A 37 0.65 -19.35 -15.28
N GLN A 38 -0.10 -20.25 -15.90
CA GLN A 38 -1.13 -21.12 -15.34
C GLN A 38 -0.57 -22.16 -14.35
N ARG A 39 -1.21 -22.23 -13.17
CA ARG A 39 -1.31 -23.31 -12.17
C ARG A 39 -0.05 -23.90 -11.49
N ASN A 40 1.13 -23.97 -12.11
CA ASN A 40 2.26 -24.76 -11.56
C ASN A 40 3.61 -24.03 -11.33
N MET A 41 3.74 -22.73 -11.59
CA MET A 41 5.02 -22.00 -11.46
C MET A 41 5.08 -20.95 -10.34
N GLY A 42 4.35 -21.16 -9.24
CA GLY A 42 4.34 -20.22 -8.11
C GLY A 42 5.72 -19.95 -7.49
N GLY A 43 6.65 -20.92 -7.53
CA GLY A 43 8.01 -20.76 -7.01
C GLY A 43 8.87 -19.75 -7.78
N ILE A 44 8.76 -19.71 -9.12
CA ILE A 44 9.51 -18.75 -9.95
C ILE A 44 9.01 -17.33 -9.71
N LEU A 45 7.69 -17.17 -9.59
CA LEU A 45 7.05 -15.89 -9.28
C LEU A 45 7.47 -15.37 -7.90
N LEU A 46 7.55 -16.26 -6.90
CA LEU A 46 8.08 -15.93 -5.57
C LEU A 46 9.53 -15.44 -5.64
N PHE A 47 10.38 -16.14 -6.40
CA PHE A 47 11.79 -15.78 -6.55
C PHE A 47 11.97 -14.41 -7.22
N ILE A 48 11.23 -14.12 -8.30
CA ILE A 48 11.28 -12.82 -8.98
C ILE A 48 10.82 -11.69 -8.04
N LEU A 49 9.72 -11.90 -7.32
CA LEU A 49 9.20 -10.88 -6.39
C LEU A 49 10.15 -10.64 -5.21
N LEU A 50 10.80 -11.69 -4.68
CA LEU A 50 11.84 -11.51 -3.66
C LEU A 50 13.05 -10.75 -4.20
N LEU A 51 13.47 -11.03 -5.43
CA LEU A 51 14.57 -10.32 -6.07
C LEU A 51 14.23 -8.82 -6.26
N ASP A 52 13.00 -8.50 -6.67
CA ASP A 52 12.51 -7.12 -6.77
C ASP A 52 12.52 -6.42 -5.40
N VAL A 53 12.12 -7.10 -4.32
CA VAL A 53 12.20 -6.56 -2.96
C VAL A 53 13.64 -6.29 -2.54
N ILE A 54 14.58 -7.22 -2.82
CA ILE A 54 16.01 -7.05 -2.51
C ILE A 54 16.59 -5.85 -3.27
N VAL A 55 16.30 -5.75 -4.56
CA VAL A 55 16.74 -4.63 -5.40
C VAL A 55 16.16 -3.32 -4.90
N MET A 56 14.88 -3.29 -4.52
CA MET A 56 14.23 -2.13 -3.91
C MET A 56 14.92 -1.72 -2.61
N VAL A 57 15.18 -2.65 -1.67
CA VAL A 57 15.89 -2.36 -0.41
C VAL A 57 17.28 -1.80 -0.68
N TRP A 58 18.00 -2.34 -1.67
CA TRP A 58 19.36 -1.92 -1.99
C TRP A 58 19.39 -0.52 -2.62
N LEU A 59 18.48 -0.24 -3.55
CA LEU A 59 18.35 1.06 -4.21
C LEU A 59 17.78 2.15 -3.30
N THR A 60 17.07 1.78 -2.23
CA THR A 60 16.42 2.72 -1.32
C THR A 60 17.23 3.00 -0.06
N LYS A 61 18.50 2.55 0.04
CA LYS A 61 19.36 2.73 1.23
C LYS A 61 19.40 4.16 1.80
N GLU A 62 19.27 5.19 0.97
CA GLU A 62 19.28 6.60 1.41
C GLU A 62 17.93 7.11 1.94
N TYR A 63 16.82 6.41 1.64
CA TYR A 63 15.46 6.86 1.94
C TYR A 63 14.75 5.80 2.76
N TYR A 64 14.36 6.15 4.00
CA TYR A 64 13.62 5.29 4.94
C TYR A 64 12.32 4.75 4.31
N ASN A 65 12.42 3.63 3.58
CA ASN A 65 11.35 3.09 2.73
C ASN A 65 10.86 1.72 3.21
N TRP A 66 11.06 1.38 4.49
CA TRP A 66 10.57 0.12 5.05
C TRP A 66 9.06 -0.08 4.84
N THR A 67 8.28 1.00 4.88
CA THR A 67 6.84 0.99 4.54
C THR A 67 6.56 0.40 3.16
N LEU A 68 7.38 0.73 2.14
CA LEU A 68 7.21 0.21 0.78
C LEU A 68 7.57 -1.28 0.70
N VAL A 69 8.56 -1.73 1.47
CA VAL A 69 8.95 -3.14 1.54
C VAL A 69 7.79 -3.98 2.09
N PHE A 70 7.15 -3.52 3.19
CA PHE A 70 6.00 -4.20 3.75
C PHE A 70 4.75 -4.13 2.85
N LEU A 71 4.56 -3.03 2.12
CA LEU A 71 3.51 -2.92 1.11
C LEU A 71 3.67 -3.96 0.01
N LEU A 72 4.89 -4.11 -0.55
CA LEU A 72 5.18 -5.16 -1.53
C LEU A 72 4.92 -6.55 -0.95
N LEU A 73 5.30 -6.79 0.30
CA LEU A 73 5.07 -8.07 0.98
C LEU A 73 3.57 -8.38 1.11
N ILE A 74 2.73 -7.37 1.36
CA ILE A 74 1.26 -7.52 1.36
C ILE A 74 0.74 -7.86 -0.05
N VAL A 75 1.25 -7.21 -1.10
CA VAL A 75 0.86 -7.52 -2.49
C VAL A 75 1.19 -8.98 -2.83
N ILE A 76 2.40 -9.42 -2.49
CA ILE A 76 2.83 -10.83 -2.66
C ILE A 76 1.88 -11.76 -1.90
N ALA A 77 1.53 -11.41 -0.66
CA ALA A 77 0.61 -12.19 0.16
C ALA A 77 -0.79 -12.30 -0.48
N ILE A 78 -1.33 -11.21 -1.06
CA ILE A 78 -2.63 -11.22 -1.74
C ILE A 78 -2.60 -12.14 -2.96
N ILE A 79 -1.54 -12.08 -3.77
CA ILE A 79 -1.35 -12.96 -4.93
C ILE A 79 -1.29 -14.43 -4.48
N PHE A 80 -0.52 -14.73 -3.43
CA PHE A 80 -0.38 -16.09 -2.89
C PHE A 80 -1.66 -16.61 -2.26
N LYS A 81 -2.47 -15.73 -1.67
CA LYS A 81 -3.81 -16.05 -1.19
C LYS A 81 -4.69 -16.55 -2.32
N GLY A 82 -4.67 -15.87 -3.47
CA GLY A 82 -5.36 -16.31 -4.68
C GLY A 82 -4.87 -17.67 -5.20
N GLN A 83 -3.62 -18.03 -4.94
CA GLN A 83 -3.04 -19.32 -5.32
C GLN A 83 -3.18 -20.43 -4.26
N ARG A 84 -3.76 -20.14 -3.09
CA ARG A 84 -3.87 -21.06 -1.93
C ARG A 84 -2.52 -21.56 -1.38
N TRP A 85 -1.49 -20.73 -1.42
CA TRP A 85 -0.20 -21.11 -0.85
C TRP A 85 -0.24 -21.18 0.68
N PRO A 86 0.39 -22.18 1.33
CA PRO A 86 0.28 -22.40 2.77
C PRO A 86 0.93 -21.28 3.61
N ILE A 87 1.96 -20.60 3.08
CA ILE A 87 2.71 -19.53 3.78
C ILE A 87 1.98 -18.18 3.75
N THR A 88 0.87 -18.09 3.01
CA THR A 88 0.12 -16.83 2.82
C THR A 88 -0.22 -16.15 4.14
N GLY A 89 -0.68 -16.89 5.15
CA GLY A 89 -1.06 -16.32 6.44
C GLY A 89 0.10 -15.60 7.13
N ILE A 90 1.29 -16.20 7.12
CA ILE A 90 2.50 -15.63 7.72
C ILE A 90 2.90 -14.34 6.99
N LEU A 91 2.92 -14.37 5.65
CA LEU A 91 3.21 -13.19 4.82
C LEU A 91 2.19 -12.08 5.07
N TYR A 92 0.91 -12.41 5.14
CA TYR A 92 -0.15 -11.43 5.39
C TYR A 92 0.03 -10.77 6.76
N THR A 93 0.22 -11.56 7.81
CA THR A 93 0.42 -11.07 9.18
C THR A 93 1.69 -10.23 9.28
N PHE A 94 2.81 -10.71 8.75
CA PHE A 94 4.08 -10.01 8.79
C PHE A 94 4.06 -8.71 7.97
N GLY A 95 3.43 -8.74 6.79
CA GLY A 95 3.26 -7.57 5.93
C GLY A 95 2.46 -6.46 6.60
N PHE A 96 1.25 -6.76 7.07
CA PHE A 96 0.41 -5.74 7.71
C PHE A 96 0.94 -5.28 9.08
N THR A 97 1.47 -6.20 9.89
CA THR A 97 2.06 -5.84 11.19
C THR A 97 3.29 -4.97 10.98
N GLY A 98 4.17 -5.36 10.06
CA GLY A 98 5.35 -4.59 9.69
C GLY A 98 4.98 -3.21 9.17
N LEU A 99 4.00 -3.13 8.25
CA LEU A 99 3.49 -1.87 7.73
C LEU A 99 2.98 -0.97 8.86
N ALA A 100 2.20 -1.51 9.79
CA ALA A 100 1.68 -0.77 10.93
C ALA A 100 2.81 -0.25 11.84
N CYS A 101 3.72 -1.12 12.27
CA CYS A 101 4.84 -0.75 13.11
C CYS A 101 5.76 0.29 12.45
N THR A 102 6.09 0.13 11.17
CA THR A 102 6.93 1.11 10.45
C THR A 102 6.22 2.43 10.23
N SER A 103 4.90 2.41 10.02
CA SER A 103 4.11 3.63 9.91
C SER A 103 4.08 4.35 11.26
N PHE A 104 3.83 3.63 12.35
CA PHE A 104 3.90 4.22 13.69
C PHE A 104 5.28 4.81 14.00
N TYR A 105 6.37 4.09 13.68
CA TYR A 105 7.73 4.63 13.82
C TYR A 105 7.95 5.88 12.96
N SER A 106 7.45 5.89 11.72
CA SER A 106 7.54 7.03 10.81
C SER A 106 6.88 8.28 11.39
N SER A 107 5.79 8.13 12.17
CA SER A 107 5.14 9.26 12.85
C SER A 107 6.11 10.02 13.78
N ALA A 108 6.91 9.30 14.56
CA ALA A 108 7.91 9.90 15.45
C ALA A 108 9.06 10.55 14.65
N VAL A 109 9.44 9.94 13.53
CA VAL A 109 10.46 10.51 12.62
C VAL A 109 9.96 11.82 12.01
N PHE A 110 8.71 11.89 11.58
CA PHE A 110 8.14 13.12 11.01
C PHE A 110 8.15 14.27 12.01
N LEU A 111 7.79 14.00 13.27
CA LEU A 111 7.80 15.01 14.34
C LEU A 111 9.20 15.56 14.65
N LYS A 112 10.23 14.72 14.58
CA LYS A 112 11.63 15.10 14.93
C LYS A 112 12.37 15.74 13.76
N ARG A 113 12.20 15.23 12.53
CA ARG A 113 13.05 15.59 11.39
C ARG A 113 12.58 16.83 10.64
N TYR A 114 11.28 17.10 10.58
CA TYR A 114 10.71 18.17 9.75
C TYR A 114 10.28 19.38 10.57
N ASN A 115 11.11 19.84 11.51
CA ASN A 115 10.78 21.01 12.34
C ASN A 115 10.64 22.32 11.56
N GLN A 116 11.31 22.45 10.42
CA GLN A 116 11.25 23.66 9.58
C GLN A 116 9.95 23.74 8.76
N ASN A 117 9.39 22.59 8.36
CA ASN A 117 8.16 22.52 7.57
C ASN A 117 7.04 21.96 8.44
N THR A 118 6.37 22.87 9.15
CA THR A 118 5.26 22.53 10.07
C THR A 118 4.17 21.74 9.36
N PHE A 119 3.88 22.07 8.11
CA PHE A 119 2.89 21.36 7.31
C PHE A 119 3.27 19.88 7.10
N LEU A 120 4.46 19.62 6.53
CA LEU A 120 4.92 18.25 6.27
C LEU A 120 5.03 17.44 7.58
N LYS A 121 5.44 18.10 8.67
CA LYS A 121 5.52 17.50 10.00
C LYS A 121 4.17 16.95 10.47
N TYR A 122 3.13 17.77 10.45
CA TYR A 122 1.82 17.35 10.95
C TYR A 122 1.09 16.41 9.98
N ILE A 123 1.14 16.65 8.66
CA ILE A 123 0.49 15.74 7.71
C ILE A 123 1.18 14.37 7.66
N GLY A 124 2.51 14.34 7.75
CA GLY A 124 3.30 13.11 7.84
C GLY A 124 3.03 12.34 9.13
N PHE A 125 2.93 13.05 10.26
CA PHE A 125 2.54 12.45 11.54
C PHE A 125 1.13 11.84 11.49
N SER A 126 0.13 12.62 11.07
CA SER A 126 -1.27 12.17 11.01
C SER A 126 -1.46 11.01 10.03
N SER A 127 -0.91 11.10 8.82
CA SER A 127 -0.99 10.01 7.84
C SER A 127 -0.36 8.72 8.37
N SER A 128 0.79 8.82 9.02
CA SER A 128 1.50 7.67 9.58
C SER A 128 0.70 6.94 10.68
N ILE A 129 0.03 7.70 11.56
CA ILE A 129 -0.86 7.12 12.59
C ILE A 129 -2.07 6.45 11.95
N ILE A 130 -2.74 7.15 11.03
CA ILE A 130 -3.94 6.63 10.35
C ILE A 130 -3.58 5.33 9.60
N LEU A 131 -2.47 5.35 8.85
CA LEU A 131 -1.98 4.19 8.12
C LEU A 131 -1.70 3.01 9.05
N SER A 132 -1.13 3.26 10.24
CA SER A 132 -0.91 2.22 11.25
C SER A 132 -2.22 1.59 11.75
N ILE A 133 -3.20 2.42 12.14
CA ILE A 133 -4.49 1.96 12.68
C ILE A 133 -5.27 1.18 11.60
N VAL A 134 -5.36 1.73 10.39
CA VAL A 134 -6.08 1.08 9.29
C VAL A 134 -5.39 -0.22 8.90
N SER A 135 -4.06 -0.28 8.82
CA SER A 135 -3.33 -1.52 8.50
C SER A 135 -3.59 -2.63 9.53
N LEU A 136 -3.62 -2.30 10.83
CA LEU A 136 -4.00 -3.26 11.88
C LEU A 136 -5.46 -3.69 11.76
N GLY A 137 -6.37 -2.76 11.51
CA GLY A 137 -7.79 -3.06 11.28
C GLY A 137 -8.01 -4.01 10.09
N LEU A 138 -7.32 -3.77 8.97
CA LEU A 138 -7.34 -4.62 7.78
C LEU A 138 -6.79 -6.02 8.06
N LEU A 139 -5.71 -6.13 8.83
CA LEU A 139 -5.15 -7.41 9.26
C LEU A 139 -6.16 -8.19 10.08
N TRP A 140 -6.71 -7.59 11.15
CA TRP A 140 -7.65 -8.26 12.04
C TRP A 140 -8.93 -8.66 11.31
N LYS A 141 -9.39 -7.80 10.38
CA LYS A 141 -10.55 -8.10 9.53
C LYS A 141 -10.28 -9.31 8.65
N SER A 142 -9.08 -9.41 8.11
CA SER A 142 -8.65 -10.53 7.27
C SER A 142 -8.46 -11.83 8.07
N MET A 143 -8.20 -11.74 9.37
CA MET A 143 -8.08 -12.87 10.32
C MET A 143 -9.41 -13.22 11.02
N TYR A 144 -10.51 -12.54 10.68
CA TYR A 144 -11.82 -12.71 11.33
C TYR A 144 -11.80 -12.50 12.85
N TRP A 145 -10.92 -11.64 13.35
CA TRP A 145 -10.83 -11.35 14.78
C TRP A 145 -12.08 -10.59 15.29
N PRO A 146 -12.60 -10.93 16.48
CA PRO A 146 -13.67 -10.18 17.10
C PRO A 146 -13.20 -8.74 17.36
N GLY A 147 -14.04 -7.75 17.03
CA GLY A 147 -13.68 -6.33 17.17
C GLY A 147 -12.86 -5.75 16.01
N ALA A 148 -12.48 -6.53 15.00
CA ALA A 148 -11.78 -6.03 13.81
C ALA A 148 -12.52 -4.86 13.13
N ASN A 149 -13.85 -4.95 13.05
CA ASN A 149 -14.69 -3.89 12.49
C ASN A 149 -14.58 -2.58 13.28
N ILE A 150 -14.43 -2.65 14.61
CA ILE A 150 -14.36 -1.45 15.46
C ILE A 150 -13.07 -0.68 15.15
N ILE A 151 -11.92 -1.37 15.17
CA ILE A 151 -10.62 -0.76 14.87
C ILE A 151 -10.60 -0.20 13.45
N LEU A 152 -11.11 -0.96 12.49
CA LEU A 152 -11.14 -0.55 11.10
C LEU A 152 -12.08 0.64 10.88
N ASN A 153 -13.26 0.67 11.51
CA ASN A 153 -14.18 1.80 11.44
C ASN A 153 -13.57 3.07 12.06
N VAL A 154 -12.92 2.97 13.22
CA VAL A 154 -12.19 4.11 13.83
C VAL A 154 -11.13 4.64 12.86
N GLY A 155 -10.34 3.74 12.26
CA GLY A 155 -9.35 4.12 11.25
C GLY A 155 -9.99 4.81 10.03
N LEU A 156 -11.08 4.28 9.51
CA LEU A 156 -11.78 4.83 8.34
C LEU A 156 -12.44 6.19 8.61
N ILE A 157 -13.00 6.39 9.81
CA ILE A 157 -13.59 7.68 10.23
C ILE A 157 -12.55 8.80 10.17
N VAL A 158 -11.30 8.52 10.54
CA VAL A 158 -10.22 9.53 10.47
C VAL A 158 -9.61 9.58 9.05
N PHE A 159 -9.56 8.45 8.34
CA PHE A 159 -8.98 8.36 7.01
C PHE A 159 -9.77 9.13 5.94
N ILE A 160 -11.11 9.08 5.97
CA ILE A 160 -11.95 9.74 4.96
C ILE A 160 -11.76 11.27 4.97
N PRO A 161 -11.90 12.00 6.09
CA PRO A 161 -11.60 13.43 6.16
C PRO A 161 -10.15 13.74 5.77
N PHE A 162 -9.21 12.86 6.15
CA PHE A 162 -7.81 13.02 5.78
C PHE A 162 -7.60 12.97 4.25
N LEU A 163 -8.31 12.10 3.52
CA LEU A 163 -8.26 12.06 2.06
C LEU A 163 -8.77 13.36 1.43
N PHE A 164 -9.82 13.98 1.97
CA PHE A 164 -10.28 15.29 1.51
C PHE A 164 -9.23 16.38 1.75
N ALA A 165 -8.63 16.42 2.95
CA ALA A 165 -7.52 17.31 3.23
C ALA A 165 -6.32 17.06 2.30
N PHE A 166 -6.14 15.81 1.86
CA PHE A 166 -5.07 15.43 0.96
C PHE A 166 -5.17 16.04 -0.44
N ILE A 167 -6.38 16.13 -0.98
CA ILE A 167 -6.62 16.69 -2.31
C ILE A 167 -6.16 18.15 -2.38
N PHE A 168 -6.42 18.93 -1.34
CA PHE A 168 -5.99 20.33 -1.27
C PHE A 168 -4.49 20.53 -1.07
N THR A 169 -3.78 19.47 -0.64
CA THR A 169 -2.38 19.56 -0.21
C THR A 169 -1.40 18.98 -1.23
N LEU A 170 -1.90 18.61 -2.41
CA LEU A 170 -1.07 18.18 -3.52
C LEU A 170 -0.07 19.29 -3.92
N PRO A 171 1.22 18.95 -4.15
CA PRO A 171 2.28 19.93 -4.38
C PRO A 171 2.16 20.77 -5.67
N GLY A 172 1.09 20.59 -6.45
CA GLY A 172 0.74 21.43 -7.60
C GLY A 172 -0.12 22.66 -7.25
N SER A 173 -0.61 22.77 -6.01
CA SER A 173 -1.56 23.80 -5.61
C SER A 173 -0.94 25.16 -5.27
N ASN A 174 0.39 25.31 -5.38
CA ASN A 174 1.15 26.53 -5.01
C ASN A 174 0.91 27.06 -3.58
N TYR A 175 0.17 26.35 -2.72
CA TYR A 175 -0.08 26.77 -1.34
C TYR A 175 1.17 26.67 -0.45
N ILE A 176 2.13 25.80 -0.80
CA ILE A 176 3.28 25.48 0.04
C ILE A 176 4.54 25.41 -0.82
N ASN A 177 5.59 26.09 -0.39
CA ASN A 177 6.90 26.03 -1.02
C ASN A 177 7.62 24.73 -0.66
N TRP A 178 7.45 23.73 -1.51
CA TRP A 178 8.07 22.41 -1.32
C TRP A 178 9.48 22.34 -1.88
N SER A 179 10.46 21.96 -1.05
CA SER A 179 11.77 21.54 -1.55
C SER A 179 11.69 20.23 -2.35
N LYS A 180 12.64 19.99 -3.26
CA LYS A 180 12.67 18.75 -4.08
C LYS A 180 12.69 17.49 -3.20
N PHE A 181 13.39 17.54 -2.07
CA PHE A 181 13.47 16.42 -1.14
C PHE A 181 12.14 16.15 -0.43
N GLU A 182 11.48 17.19 0.09
CA GLU A 182 10.18 17.05 0.77
C GLU A 182 9.10 16.51 -0.16
N ARG A 183 9.09 16.91 -1.44
CA ARG A 183 8.18 16.32 -2.44
C ARG A 183 8.39 14.82 -2.53
N ILE A 184 9.65 14.38 -2.67
CA ILE A 184 9.97 12.94 -2.80
C ILE A 184 9.50 12.17 -1.55
N VAL A 185 9.73 12.71 -0.36
CA VAL A 185 9.28 12.11 0.90
C VAL A 185 7.76 12.06 0.96
N PHE A 186 7.08 13.15 0.63
CA PHE A 186 5.62 13.24 0.62
C PHE A 186 5.00 12.17 -0.30
N PHE A 187 5.49 12.05 -1.54
CA PHE A 187 5.01 11.04 -2.47
C PHE A 187 5.27 9.61 -1.96
N ARG A 188 6.49 9.32 -1.49
CA ARG A 188 6.90 7.94 -1.16
C ARG A 188 6.38 7.45 0.18
N ALA A 189 6.42 8.28 1.21
CA ALA A 189 6.06 7.90 2.57
C ALA A 189 4.57 8.09 2.84
N ILE A 190 3.90 9.00 2.12
CA ILE A 190 2.51 9.36 2.38
C ILE A 190 1.59 8.93 1.21
N ILE A 191 1.80 9.45 -0.01
CA ILE A 191 0.86 9.19 -1.12
C ILE A 191 0.78 7.68 -1.43
N ILE A 192 1.92 7.04 -1.70
CA ILE A 192 1.93 5.65 -2.18
C ILE A 192 1.26 4.70 -1.16
N PRO A 193 1.65 4.67 0.13
CA PRO A 193 1.04 3.76 1.09
C PRO A 193 -0.44 4.06 1.35
N MET A 194 -0.83 5.34 1.44
CA MET A 194 -2.23 5.72 1.66
C MET A 194 -3.12 5.34 0.47
N SER A 195 -2.65 5.56 -0.77
CA SER A 195 -3.37 5.17 -1.98
C SER A 195 -3.56 3.65 -2.07
N PHE A 196 -2.53 2.88 -1.71
CA PHE A 196 -2.61 1.42 -1.67
C PHE A 196 -3.65 0.94 -0.66
N VAL A 197 -3.61 1.47 0.57
CA VAL A 197 -4.58 1.12 1.62
C VAL A 197 -5.99 1.55 1.23
N TYR A 198 -6.17 2.71 0.59
CA TYR A 198 -7.45 3.15 0.04
C TYR A 198 -8.00 2.14 -0.98
N ILE A 199 -7.18 1.72 -1.95
CA ILE A 199 -7.59 0.74 -2.97
C ILE A 199 -7.99 -0.58 -2.31
N LEU A 200 -7.24 -1.06 -1.31
CA LEU A 200 -7.60 -2.27 -0.57
C LEU A 200 -8.92 -2.12 0.20
N CYS A 201 -9.16 -0.98 0.84
CA CYS A 201 -10.42 -0.70 1.51
C CYS A 201 -11.59 -0.67 0.52
N VAL A 202 -11.45 0.02 -0.62
CA VAL A 202 -12.47 0.07 -1.68
C VAL A 202 -12.75 -1.34 -2.20
N LEU A 203 -11.71 -2.11 -2.50
CA LEU A 203 -11.83 -3.49 -2.96
C LEU A 203 -12.59 -4.35 -1.94
N MET A 204 -12.28 -4.24 -0.66
CA MET A 204 -12.90 -5.07 0.37
C MET A 204 -14.33 -4.66 0.75
N PHE A 205 -14.64 -3.36 0.76
CA PHE A 205 -15.92 -2.85 1.23
C PHE A 205 -16.91 -2.51 0.13
N VAL A 206 -16.42 -1.93 -0.98
CA VAL A 206 -17.26 -1.52 -2.12
C VAL A 206 -17.41 -2.65 -3.13
N PHE A 207 -16.35 -3.43 -3.34
CA PHE A 207 -16.34 -4.56 -4.28
C PHE A 207 -16.05 -5.92 -3.60
N PRO A 208 -16.80 -6.30 -2.55
CA PRO A 208 -16.50 -7.48 -1.75
C PRO A 208 -16.44 -8.78 -2.57
N ASP A 209 -17.22 -8.89 -3.64
CA ASP A 209 -17.20 -10.06 -4.53
C ASP A 209 -15.90 -10.14 -5.34
N LEU A 210 -15.39 -9.02 -5.84
CA LEU A 210 -14.09 -8.97 -6.52
C LEU A 210 -12.96 -9.32 -5.54
N TYR A 211 -13.03 -8.81 -4.31
CA TYR A 211 -12.07 -9.18 -3.26
C TYR A 211 -12.10 -10.67 -2.94
N ARG A 212 -13.30 -11.26 -2.79
CA ARG A 212 -13.49 -12.70 -2.54
C ARG A 212 -12.99 -13.54 -3.70
N LEU A 213 -13.25 -13.11 -4.94
CA LEU A 213 -12.75 -13.77 -6.15
C LEU A 213 -11.22 -13.76 -6.18
N MET A 214 -10.59 -12.61 -5.93
CA MET A 214 -9.13 -12.47 -5.87
C MET A 214 -8.50 -13.34 -4.77
N THR A 215 -9.15 -13.41 -3.60
CA THR A 215 -8.64 -14.17 -2.45
C THR A 215 -9.12 -15.63 -2.42
N ARG A 216 -9.92 -16.05 -3.41
CA ARG A 216 -10.58 -17.36 -3.50
C ARG A 216 -11.24 -17.81 -2.19
N LEU A 217 -11.78 -16.84 -1.44
CA LEU A 217 -12.64 -17.15 -0.30
C LEU A 217 -13.90 -17.84 -0.86
N PRO A 218 -14.47 -18.83 -0.15
CA PRO A 218 -15.74 -19.41 -0.57
C PRO A 218 -16.74 -18.26 -0.71
N LEU A 219 -17.33 -18.14 -1.90
CA LEU A 219 -18.45 -17.24 -2.08
C LEU A 219 -19.51 -17.73 -1.09
N THR A 220 -19.95 -16.84 -0.19
CA THR A 220 -21.18 -17.12 0.55
C THR A 220 -22.20 -17.47 -0.52
N PRO A 221 -22.95 -18.59 -0.40
CA PRO A 221 -24.00 -18.87 -1.34
C PRO A 221 -24.81 -17.59 -1.48
N PHE A 222 -25.16 -17.20 -2.71
CA PHE A 222 -26.14 -16.15 -2.87
C PHE A 222 -27.29 -16.57 -1.97
N ASN A 223 -27.57 -15.80 -0.92
CA ASN A 223 -28.89 -15.79 -0.33
C ASN A 223 -29.75 -15.28 -1.48
N MET A 224 -30.11 -16.18 -2.42
CA MET A 224 -31.41 -16.09 -3.04
C MET A 224 -32.29 -15.91 -1.82
N PHE A 225 -32.87 -14.72 -1.69
CA PHE A 225 -34.03 -14.58 -0.83
C PHE A 225 -34.83 -15.84 -1.14
N GLU A 226 -34.95 -16.75 -0.17
CA GLU A 226 -35.96 -17.78 -0.24
C GLU A 226 -37.23 -16.97 -0.32
N PHE A 227 -37.62 -16.66 -1.56
CA PHE A 227 -38.88 -16.07 -1.83
C PHE A 227 -39.80 -17.15 -1.30
N ASP A 228 -40.44 -16.84 -0.18
CA ASP A 228 -41.55 -17.57 0.44
C ASP A 228 -42.77 -17.63 -0.53
N LEU A 229 -42.53 -17.79 -1.83
CA LEU A 229 -43.52 -18.10 -2.86
C LEU A 229 -44.18 -19.44 -2.56
N LEU A 230 -43.52 -20.32 -1.81
CA LEU A 230 -44.12 -21.56 -1.28
C LEU A 230 -45.15 -21.33 -0.17
N ASN A 231 -45.20 -20.12 0.42
CA ASN A 231 -46.16 -19.75 1.45
C ASN A 231 -47.21 -18.74 0.96
N MET A 232 -47.26 -18.43 -0.34
CA MET A 232 -48.36 -17.64 -0.90
C MET A 232 -49.54 -18.56 -1.25
N PRO A 233 -50.65 -18.55 -0.49
CA PRO A 233 -51.83 -19.32 -0.85
C PRO A 233 -52.43 -18.74 -2.14
N GLY A 234 -52.42 -19.52 -3.23
CA GLY A 234 -53.09 -19.17 -4.49
C GLY A 234 -52.23 -19.19 -5.77
N LEU A 235 -50.98 -19.68 -5.69
CA LEU A 235 -50.22 -20.22 -6.83
C LEU A 235 -50.11 -21.75 -6.68
#